data_AF-A0A7C5RPC1-F1
#
_entry.id   AF-A0A7C5RPC1-F1
#
_cell.length_a   1.000
_cell.length_b   1.000
_cell.length_c   1.000
_cell.angle_alpha   90.00
_cell.angle_beta   90.00
_cell.angle_gamma   90.00
#
_symmetry.space_group_name_H-M   'P 1'
#
loop_
_entity.id
_entity.type
_entity.pdbx_description
1 polymer ?
#
loop_
_entity_poly.entity_id
_entity_poly.type
_entity_poly.pdbx_seq_one_letter_code
_entity_poly.pdbx_strand_id
1 'polypeptide(L)'
;MLEDKFPDAVVYGASKDGCSVRITIQKRDLKYPQNKKSYFPQVDYGRCVFCGFCVDACPFYALEMTPDVELSSISRQGLVYNPSMLAGPKISTNPPSTNPIDALYGWLRAKLGQ
;
A
#
# COMPACT_ATOMS: atom_id res chain seq x y z
N MET A 1 -22.31 -3.53 5.12
CA MET A 1 -21.81 -4.93 5.22
C MET A 1 -20.40 -5.16 4.65
N LEU A 2 -19.59 -4.09 4.54
CA LEU A 2 -18.12 -4.14 4.57
C LEU A 2 -17.58 -3.08 5.54
N GLU A 3 -18.39 -2.06 5.85
CA GLU A 3 -18.14 -1.07 6.90
C GLU A 3 -18.09 -1.71 8.32
N ASP A 4 -18.79 -2.82 8.55
CA ASP A 4 -19.01 -3.35 9.90
C ASP A 4 -17.80 -4.11 10.50
N LYS A 5 -16.84 -4.54 9.68
CA LYS A 5 -15.62 -5.25 10.16
C LYS A 5 -14.40 -4.34 10.34
N PHE A 6 -14.43 -3.15 9.75
CA PHE A 6 -13.33 -2.19 9.82
C PHE A 6 -13.91 -0.79 10.08
N PRO A 7 -14.38 -0.51 11.32
CA PRO A 7 -15.04 0.75 11.65
C PRO A 7 -14.15 1.98 11.43
N ASP A 8 -12.82 1.78 11.43
CA ASP A 8 -11.82 2.82 11.20
C ASP A 8 -11.32 2.88 9.74
N ALA A 9 -11.93 2.13 8.82
CA ALA A 9 -11.61 2.21 7.40
C ALA A 9 -12.22 3.47 6.79
N VAL A 10 -11.37 4.42 6.42
CA VAL A 10 -11.76 5.63 5.71
C VAL A 10 -11.59 5.39 4.21
N VAL A 11 -12.61 5.72 3.42
CA VAL A 11 -12.51 5.72 1.96
C VAL A 11 -11.99 7.07 1.51
N TYR A 12 -10.79 7.08 0.93
CA TYR A 12 -10.21 8.27 0.31
C TYR A 12 -10.52 8.27 -1.19
N GLY A 13 -11.08 9.36 -1.69
CA GLY A 13 -11.25 9.59 -3.12
C GLY A 13 -10.04 10.32 -3.68
N ALA A 14 -9.29 9.67 -4.56
CA ALA A 14 -8.29 10.33 -5.39
C ALA A 14 -8.89 10.57 -6.78
N SER A 15 -8.88 11.81 -7.25
CA SER A 15 -9.35 12.15 -8.61
C SER A 15 -8.25 12.87 -9.37
N LYS A 16 -7.87 12.34 -10.53
CA LYS A 16 -6.92 12.97 -11.45
C LYS A 16 -7.37 12.70 -12.89
N ASP A 17 -7.34 13.73 -13.73
CA ASP A 17 -7.66 13.65 -15.17
C ASP A 17 -9.05 13.05 -15.49
N GLY A 18 -10.03 13.25 -14.61
CA GLY A 18 -11.39 12.75 -14.78
C GLY A 18 -11.62 11.31 -14.31
N CYS A 19 -10.59 10.59 -13.85
CA CYS A 19 -10.73 9.31 -13.19
C CYS A 19 -10.75 9.49 -11.67
N SER A 20 -11.81 9.01 -11.01
CA SER A 20 -11.89 8.93 -9.55
C SER A 20 -11.70 7.49 -9.07
N VAL A 21 -10.79 7.31 -8.12
CA VAL A 21 -10.49 6.02 -7.50
C VAL A 21 -10.80 6.12 -6.01
N ARG A 22 -11.48 5.10 -5.50
CA ARG A 22 -11.72 4.93 -4.07
C ARG A 22 -10.64 4.02 -3.49
N ILE A 23 -9.80 4.58 -2.63
CA ILE A 23 -8.76 3.86 -1.90
C ILE A 23 -9.25 3.68 -0.47
N THR A 24 -9.26 2.44 0.01
CA THR A 24 -9.61 2.16 1.41
C THR A 24 -8.37 2.30 2.27
N ILE A 25 -8.46 3.06 3.36
CA ILE A 25 -7.36 3.33 4.27
C ILE A 25 -7.78 2.90 5.69
N GLN A 26 -6.99 2.05 6.34
CA GLN A 26 -7.16 1.70 7.75
C GLN A 26 -6.29 2.59 8.63
N LYS A 27 -6.85 3.14 9.70
CA LYS A 27 -6.05 3.71 10.79
C LYS A 27 -5.53 2.59 11.70
N ARG A 28 -4.25 2.62 12.06
CA ARG A 28 -3.68 1.70 13.06
C ARG A 28 -2.75 2.45 13.99
N ASP A 29 -2.62 2.03 15.24
CA ASP A 29 -1.74 2.70 16.21
C ASP A 29 -0.26 2.27 16.10
N LEU A 30 0.27 2.25 14.88
CA LEU A 30 1.69 1.99 14.62
C LEU A 30 2.45 3.32 14.51
N LYS A 31 3.52 3.47 15.31
CA LYS A 31 4.31 4.70 15.38
C LYS A 31 5.47 4.65 14.39
N TYR A 32 5.23 5.13 13.17
CA TYR A 32 6.29 5.35 12.19
C TYR A 32 6.58 6.86 12.06
N PRO A 33 7.83 7.31 12.14
CA PRO A 33 8.16 8.74 12.09
C PRO A 33 7.70 9.41 10.79
N GLN A 34 7.72 8.68 9.68
CA GLN A 34 7.25 9.11 8.38
C GLN A 34 5.72 9.13 8.23
N ASN A 35 4.98 8.36 9.04
CA ASN A 35 3.52 8.24 8.98
C ASN A 35 2.88 8.69 10.31
N LYS A 36 2.91 10.00 10.56
CA LYS A 36 2.40 10.59 11.82
C LYS A 36 0.91 10.35 12.07
N LYS A 37 0.12 10.18 11.00
CA LYS A 37 -1.33 9.94 11.09
C LYS A 37 -1.69 8.45 11.19
N SER A 38 -0.68 7.58 11.03
CA SER A 38 -0.78 6.13 11.10
C SER A 38 -1.91 5.53 10.24
N TYR A 39 -1.99 6.03 9.02
CA TYR A 39 -2.89 5.53 7.98
C TYR A 39 -2.19 4.52 7.10
N PHE A 40 -2.84 3.40 6.82
CA PHE A 40 -2.29 2.29 6.05
C PHE A 40 -3.27 1.86 4.95
N PRO A 41 -2.77 1.51 3.75
CA PRO A 41 -3.62 1.12 2.65
C PRO A 41 -4.24 -0.27 2.87
N GLN A 42 -5.47 -0.42 2.41
CA GLN A 42 -6.19 -1.69 2.30
C GLN A 42 -6.69 -1.81 0.86
N VAL A 43 -6.60 -3.02 0.30
CA VAL A 43 -7.01 -3.29 -1.09
C VAL A 43 -8.12 -4.32 -1.09
N ASP A 44 -9.22 -4.04 -1.79
CA ASP A 44 -10.26 -5.03 -2.12
C ASP A 44 -10.01 -5.53 -3.54
N TYR A 45 -9.36 -6.69 -3.69
CA TYR A 45 -9.10 -7.31 -4.99
C TYR A 45 -10.37 -7.77 -5.70
N GLY A 46 -11.50 -7.92 -4.99
CA GLY A 46 -12.81 -8.17 -5.59
C GLY A 46 -13.46 -6.92 -6.21
N ARG A 47 -12.81 -5.76 -6.12
CA ARG A 47 -13.21 -4.49 -6.79
C ARG A 47 -12.07 -3.85 -7.58
N CYS A 48 -10.83 -4.25 -7.34
CA CYS A 48 -9.66 -3.75 -8.02
C CYS A 48 -9.70 -4.09 -9.51
N VAL A 49 -9.37 -3.13 -10.37
CA VAL A 49 -9.22 -3.32 -11.82
C VAL A 49 -7.76 -3.28 -12.26
N PHE A 50 -6.83 -3.35 -11.31
CA PHE A 50 -5.37 -3.39 -11.53
C PHE A 50 -4.84 -2.21 -12.37
N CYS A 51 -5.41 -1.02 -12.20
CA CYS A 51 -5.05 0.17 -12.96
C CYS A 51 -3.75 0.87 -12.49
N GLY A 52 -3.20 0.51 -11.32
CA GLY A 52 -1.98 1.13 -10.78
C GLY A 52 -2.16 2.49 -10.10
N PHE A 53 -3.34 3.11 -10.17
CA PHE A 53 -3.56 4.46 -9.59
C PHE A 53 -3.27 4.58 -8.10
N CYS A 54 -3.40 3.52 -7.32
CA CYS A 54 -3.05 3.54 -5.90
C CYS A 54 -1.54 3.66 -5.65
N VAL A 55 -0.70 3.12 -6.54
CA VAL A 55 0.76 3.26 -6.49
C VAL A 55 1.14 4.70 -6.80
N ASP A 56 0.60 5.26 -7.88
CA ASP A 56 0.88 6.64 -8.31
C ASP A 56 0.39 7.68 -7.31
N ALA A 57 -0.76 7.43 -6.68
CA ALA A 57 -1.33 8.35 -5.70
C ALA A 57 -0.59 8.31 -4.35
N CYS A 58 0.27 7.31 -4.09
CA CYS A 58 0.91 7.15 -2.80
C CYS A 58 2.09 8.14 -2.64
N PRO A 59 1.99 9.15 -1.76
CA PRO A 59 3.05 10.14 -1.60
C PRO A 59 4.32 9.58 -0.93
N PHE A 60 4.21 8.42 -0.30
CA PHE A 60 5.30 7.75 0.43
C PHE A 60 5.89 6.57 -0.34
N TYR A 61 5.40 6.28 -1.56
CA TYR A 61 5.78 5.09 -2.34
C TYR A 61 5.69 3.79 -1.51
N ALA A 62 4.66 3.67 -0.69
CA ALA A 62 4.47 2.52 0.20
C ALA A 62 3.73 1.36 -0.47
N LEU A 63 3.20 1.57 -1.68
CA LEU A 63 2.52 0.55 -2.48
C LEU A 63 3.32 0.32 -3.76
N GLU A 64 3.39 -0.93 -4.17
CA GLU A 64 4.00 -1.38 -5.42
C GLU A 64 3.13 -2.49 -6.02
N MET A 65 3.07 -2.56 -7.36
CA MET A 65 2.39 -3.65 -8.07
C MET A 65 3.36 -4.82 -8.21
N THR A 66 3.01 -5.97 -7.64
CA THR A 66 3.78 -7.20 -7.81
C THR A 66 3.32 -7.97 -9.06
N PRO A 67 4.16 -8.85 -9.62
CA PRO A 67 3.77 -9.73 -10.73
C PRO A 67 2.90 -10.92 -10.28
N ASP A 68 2.44 -10.96 -9.03
CA ASP A 68 1.67 -12.07 -8.48
C ASP A 68 0.27 -12.13 -9.13
N VAL A 69 -0.05 -13.25 -9.75
CA VAL A 69 -1.34 -13.47 -10.45
C VAL A 69 -2.28 -14.41 -9.71
N GLU A 70 -1.75 -15.20 -8.77
CA GLU A 70 -2.49 -16.25 -8.04
C GLU A 70 -3.22 -15.68 -6.81
N LEU A 71 -4.15 -14.75 -7.05
CA LEU A 71 -4.89 -14.03 -6.00
C LEU A 71 -6.30 -14.60 -5.73
N SER A 72 -6.62 -15.77 -6.30
CA SER A 72 -7.95 -16.36 -6.18
C SER A 72 -8.31 -16.71 -4.73
N SER A 73 -9.57 -16.49 -4.36
CA SER A 73 -10.08 -16.85 -3.04
C SER A 73 -11.50 -17.39 -3.14
N ILE A 74 -11.85 -18.29 -2.22
CA ILE A 74 -13.15 -18.98 -2.18
C ILE A 74 -14.27 -18.01 -1.74
N SER A 75 -13.92 -17.00 -0.93
CA SER A 75 -14.89 -16.04 -0.40
C SER A 75 -14.53 -14.62 -0.82
N ARG A 76 -15.54 -13.77 -1.00
CA ARG A 76 -15.33 -12.34 -1.29
C ARG A 76 -14.47 -11.68 -0.20
N GLN A 77 -14.65 -12.09 1.04
CA GLN A 77 -13.90 -11.57 2.18
C GLN A 77 -12.40 -11.91 2.10
N GLY A 78 -12.05 -13.06 1.52
CA GLY A 78 -10.67 -13.45 1.30
C GLY A 78 -9.95 -12.66 0.21
N LEU A 79 -10.67 -11.84 -0.58
CA LEU A 79 -10.10 -10.90 -1.55
C LEU A 79 -9.84 -9.51 -0.95
N VAL A 80 -10.21 -9.28 0.31
CA VAL A 80 -9.96 -8.00 0.99
C VAL A 80 -8.68 -8.11 1.82
N TYR A 81 -7.63 -7.46 1.35
CA TYR A 81 -6.30 -7.57 1.92
C TYR A 81 -6.03 -6.40 2.87
N ASN A 82 -5.75 -6.77 4.11
CA ASN A 82 -5.41 -5.84 5.18
C ASN A 82 -3.97 -5.34 4.99
N PRO A 83 -3.59 -4.19 5.58
CA PRO A 83 -2.20 -3.72 5.48
C PRO A 83 -1.14 -4.69 6.03
N SER A 84 -1.51 -5.69 6.84
CA SER A 84 -0.58 -6.73 7.31
C SER A 84 -0.37 -7.83 6.27
N MET A 85 -1.38 -8.10 5.45
CA MET A 85 -1.31 -9.07 4.34
C MET A 85 -0.60 -8.47 3.13
N LEU A 86 -0.73 -7.15 2.94
CA LEU A 86 -0.02 -6.39 1.90
C LEU A 86 1.44 -6.09 2.26
N ALA A 87 1.82 -6.21 3.54
CA ALA A 87 3.16 -5.89 3.97
C ALA A 87 4.17 -6.90 3.42
N GLY A 88 5.14 -6.41 2.65
CA GLY A 88 6.29 -7.20 2.24
C GLY A 88 7.18 -7.63 3.41
N PRO A 89 8.19 -8.48 3.16
CA PRO A 89 9.17 -8.86 4.17
C PRO A 89 9.79 -7.60 4.79
N LYS A 90 9.87 -7.57 6.12
CA LYS A 90 10.49 -6.45 6.84
C LYS A 90 11.97 -6.40 6.48
N ILE A 91 12.33 -5.53 5.56
CA ILE A 91 13.72 -5.19 5.31
C ILE A 91 14.21 -4.48 6.59
N SER A 92 15.25 -5.03 7.23
CA SER A 92 15.75 -4.53 8.52
C SER A 92 16.37 -3.14 8.43
N THR A 93 16.58 -2.64 7.21
CA THR A 93 17.05 -1.28 6.98
C THR A 93 15.89 -0.33 7.14
N ASN A 94 16.10 0.74 7.91
CA ASN A 94 15.17 1.86 7.93
C ASN A 94 14.85 2.27 6.48
N PRO A 95 13.57 2.55 6.14
CA PRO A 95 13.22 3.05 4.81
C PRO A 95 14.13 4.24 4.54
N PRO A 96 14.65 4.38 3.29
CA PRO A 96 15.57 5.45 2.95
C PRO A 96 14.99 6.76 3.48
N SER A 97 15.62 7.30 4.51
CA SER A 97 15.24 8.60 5.02
C SER A 97 15.46 9.57 3.88
N THR A 98 14.67 10.63 3.84
CA THR A 98 14.48 11.59 2.74
C THR A 98 15.74 12.37 2.31
N ASN A 99 16.91 11.75 2.33
CA ASN A 99 18.24 12.32 2.20
C ASN A 99 18.94 11.68 0.98
N PRO A 100 19.77 12.43 0.23
CA PRO A 100 20.35 12.00 -1.05
C PRO A 100 21.20 10.71 -1.00
N ILE A 101 21.77 10.39 0.16
CA ILE A 101 22.65 9.23 0.35
C ILE A 101 21.83 7.92 0.36
N ASP A 102 20.59 7.94 0.85
CA ASP A 102 19.75 6.74 0.90
C ASP A 102 19.20 6.36 -0.50
N ALA A 103 19.06 7.34 -1.40
CA ALA A 103 18.81 7.14 -2.83
C ALA A 103 20.01 6.49 -3.55
N LEU A 104 21.24 6.84 -3.15
CA LEU A 104 22.46 6.25 -3.70
C LEU A 104 22.63 4.78 -3.28
N TYR A 105 22.37 4.47 -2.01
CA TYR A 105 22.45 3.09 -1.50
C TYR A 105 21.34 2.18 -2.05
N GLY A 106 20.13 2.71 -2.33
CA GLY A 106 19.08 2.00 -3.06
C GLY A 106 19.48 1.66 -4.50
N TRP A 107 20.06 2.64 -5.22
CA TRP A 107 20.63 2.44 -6.56
C TRP A 107 21.76 1.39 -6.59
N LEU A 108 22.64 1.39 -5.58
CA LEU A 108 23.77 0.46 -5.48
C LEU A 108 23.32 -0.99 -5.23
N ARG A 109 22.28 -1.22 -4.41
CA ARG A 109 21.70 -2.55 -4.20
C ARG A 109 21.05 -3.11 -5.46
N ALA A 110 20.28 -2.28 -6.17
CA ALA A 110 19.70 -2.65 -7.47
C ALA A 110 20.76 -3.00 -8.52
N LYS A 111 21.96 -2.40 -8.43
CA LYS A 111 23.08 -2.63 -9.37
C LYS A 111 23.94 -3.86 -9.03
N LEU A 112 23.93 -4.30 -7.76
CA LEU A 112 24.68 -5.47 -7.28
C LEU A 112 23.83 -6.74 -7.18
N GLY A 113 22.53 -6.66 -7.47
CA GLY A 113 21.64 -7.83 -7.55
C GLY A 113 21.46 -8.57 -6.22
N GLN A 114 21.44 -7.86 -5.10
CA GLN A 114 21.12 -8.38 -3.77
C GLN A 114 19.71 -7.97 -3.35
#